data_AF-A0AAU2JCK2-F1
#
_entry.id   AF-A0AAU2JCK2-F1
#
_cell.length_a   1.000
_cell.length_b   1.000
_cell.length_c   1.000
_cell.angle_alpha   90.00
_cell.angle_beta   90.00
_cell.angle_gamma   90.00
#
_symmetry.space_group_name_H-M   'P 1'
#
loop_
_entity.id
_entity.type
_entity.pdbx_description
1 polymer ?
#
loop_
_entity_poly.entity_id
_entity_poly.type
_entity_poly.pdbx_seq_one_letter_code
_entity_poly.pdbx_strand_id
1 'polypeptide(L)'
;MLLFGLPLLALGLWADMRGWWEGHEFLINLASSFTSLCFGVPAALLVFSHLGQAQEEARQKIRARAHAVQEINEFASALLEPFNATDVQQLGSKLRGMRANLRAVRTVHMADAEREETGATFFRQFNDLVPNPSARRPIDSFSSMRRYTSQWTTMRKWQTRVTSQCRILDEEVRPRVTDSGLPWLAQNRASDVRQAARWLFMEGRNPWKPRAQQTDDGRDGATMAAMNYFLDDLIGLCAGAEALASLYRA
;
A
#
# COMPACT_ATOMS: atom_id res chain seq x y z
N MET A 1 -5.38 35.87 -34.30
CA MET A 1 -6.04 36.93 -33.50
C MET A 1 -5.28 38.25 -33.56
N LEU A 2 -3.97 38.32 -33.31
CA LEU A 2 -3.17 39.57 -33.41
C LEU A 2 -3.17 40.26 -34.81
N LEU A 3 -3.23 39.46 -35.89
CA LEU A 3 -3.19 39.97 -37.27
C LEU A 3 -4.41 40.80 -37.70
N PHE A 4 -5.57 40.64 -37.05
CA PHE A 4 -6.77 41.44 -37.33
C PHE A 4 -6.96 42.60 -36.36
N GLY A 5 -6.40 42.50 -35.14
CA GLY A 5 -6.52 43.57 -34.13
C GLY A 5 -5.70 44.82 -34.47
N LEU A 6 -4.49 44.64 -34.99
CA LEU A 6 -3.57 45.74 -35.33
C LEU A 6 -4.11 46.67 -36.44
N PRO A 7 -4.63 46.13 -37.56
CA PRO A 7 -5.25 46.96 -38.61
C PRO A 7 -6.48 47.72 -38.10
N LEU A 8 -7.36 47.07 -37.32
CA LEU A 8 -8.55 47.68 -36.74
C LEU A 8 -8.21 48.80 -35.75
N LEU A 9 -7.15 48.64 -34.97
CA LEU A 9 -6.68 49.64 -34.02
C LEU A 9 -6.07 50.86 -34.73
N ALA A 10 -5.30 50.64 -35.80
CA ALA A 10 -4.79 51.72 -36.65
C ALA A 10 -5.91 52.48 -37.37
N LEU A 11 -6.93 51.77 -37.88
CA LEU A 11 -8.09 52.36 -38.54
C LEU A 11 -8.98 53.14 -37.56
N GLY A 12 -9.14 52.64 -36.34
CA GLY A 12 -9.84 53.32 -35.25
C GLY A 12 -9.15 54.62 -34.81
N LEU A 13 -7.83 54.59 -34.61
CA LEU A 13 -7.03 55.79 -34.30
C LEU A 13 -7.06 56.82 -35.43
N TRP A 14 -6.99 56.36 -36.68
CA TRP A 14 -7.06 57.23 -37.85
C TRP A 14 -8.44 57.88 -38.01
N ALA A 15 -9.51 57.13 -37.75
CA ALA A 15 -10.89 57.63 -37.74
C ALA A 15 -11.12 58.66 -36.61
N ASP A 16 -10.52 58.44 -35.45
CA ASP A 16 -10.61 59.31 -34.28
C ASP A 16 -9.92 60.67 -34.53
N MET A 17 -8.73 60.66 -35.14
CA MET A 17 -8.02 61.88 -35.54
C MET A 17 -8.79 62.77 -36.52
N ARG A 18 -9.75 62.23 -37.28
CA ARG A 18 -10.58 62.98 -38.22
C ARG A 18 -11.93 63.44 -37.65
N GLY A 19 -12.22 63.16 -36.38
CA GLY A 19 -13.53 63.44 -35.78
C GLY A 19 -14.67 62.64 -36.41
N TRP A 20 -14.37 61.53 -37.11
CA TRP A 20 -15.36 60.76 -37.87
C TRP A 20 -16.45 60.14 -36.98
N TRP A 21 -16.16 59.96 -35.70
CA TRP A 21 -17.07 59.41 -34.71
C TRP A 21 -18.21 60.36 -34.32
N GLU A 22 -18.09 61.67 -34.58
CA GLU A 22 -19.20 62.61 -34.38
C GLU A 22 -20.36 62.26 -35.33
N GLY A 23 -21.45 61.74 -34.77
CA GLY A 23 -22.63 61.26 -35.50
C GLY A 23 -22.73 59.75 -35.73
N HIS A 24 -21.75 58.95 -35.28
CA HIS A 24 -21.71 57.49 -35.50
C HIS A 24 -21.75 56.66 -34.20
N GLU A 25 -22.60 57.06 -33.23
CA GLU A 25 -22.76 56.38 -31.93
C GLU A 25 -23.06 54.88 -32.04
N PHE A 26 -23.77 54.47 -33.10
CA PHE A 26 -24.06 53.06 -33.40
C PHE A 26 -22.78 52.22 -33.60
N LEU A 27 -21.77 52.76 -34.30
CA LEU A 27 -20.52 52.03 -34.58
C LEU A 27 -19.65 51.91 -33.33
N ILE A 28 -19.70 52.88 -32.42
CA ILE A 28 -19.03 52.81 -31.11
C ILE A 28 -19.63 51.69 -30.26
N ASN A 29 -20.97 51.62 -30.20
CA ASN A 29 -21.67 50.55 -29.49
C ASN A 29 -21.39 49.17 -30.11
N LEU A 30 -21.35 49.08 -31.44
CA LEU A 30 -21.01 47.86 -32.16
C LEU A 30 -19.54 47.44 -31.89
N ALA A 31 -18.61 48.38 -31.95
CA ALA A 31 -17.19 48.12 -31.69
C ALA A 31 -16.95 47.68 -30.23
N SER A 32 -17.62 48.31 -29.26
CA SER A 32 -17.56 47.91 -27.84
C SER A 32 -18.11 46.50 -27.63
N SER A 33 -19.27 46.19 -28.24
CA SER A 33 -19.88 44.85 -28.19
C SER A 33 -18.98 43.79 -28.83
N PHE A 34 -18.38 44.11 -29.98
CA PHE A 34 -17.45 43.22 -30.68
C PHE A 34 -16.17 42.99 -29.88
N THR A 35 -15.64 44.04 -29.24
CA THR A 35 -14.45 43.95 -28.38
C THR A 35 -14.75 43.08 -27.15
N SER A 36 -15.90 43.30 -26.49
CA SER A 36 -16.35 42.46 -25.37
C SER A 36 -16.56 41.00 -25.79
N LEU A 37 -17.00 40.73 -27.01
CA LEU A 37 -17.15 39.36 -27.53
C LEU A 37 -15.77 38.72 -27.82
N CYS A 38 -14.88 39.45 -28.50
CA CYS A 38 -13.55 38.98 -28.89
C CYS A 38 -12.63 38.71 -27.70
N PHE A 39 -12.79 39.42 -26.58
CA PHE A 39 -12.00 39.19 -25.37
C PHE A 39 -12.77 38.39 -24.31
N GLY A 40 -14.08 38.62 -24.17
CA GLY A 40 -14.91 37.95 -23.18
C GLY A 40 -15.10 36.46 -23.45
N VAL A 41 -15.31 36.05 -24.71
CA VAL A 41 -15.48 34.63 -25.05
C VAL A 41 -14.19 33.83 -24.78
N PRO A 42 -12.99 34.24 -25.26
CA PRO A 42 -11.75 33.53 -24.92
C PRO A 42 -11.42 33.54 -23.43
N ALA A 43 -11.65 34.66 -22.71
CA ALA A 43 -11.42 34.71 -21.27
C ALA A 43 -12.35 33.77 -20.51
N ALA A 44 -13.64 33.72 -20.86
CA ALA A 44 -14.59 32.77 -20.29
C ALA A 44 -14.17 31.32 -20.57
N LEU A 45 -13.75 31.01 -21.80
CA LEU A 45 -13.24 29.68 -22.15
C LEU A 45 -12.00 29.28 -21.35
N LEU A 46 -11.07 30.21 -21.09
CA LEU A 46 -9.91 29.97 -20.23
C LEU A 46 -10.30 29.72 -18.78
N VAL A 47 -11.28 30.47 -18.25
CA VAL A 47 -11.79 30.25 -16.89
C VAL A 47 -12.51 28.91 -16.79
N PHE A 48 -13.34 28.57 -17.78
CA PHE A 48 -14.03 27.27 -17.83
C PHE A 48 -13.06 26.10 -17.97
N SER A 49 -12.00 26.23 -18.78
CA SER A 49 -11.00 25.17 -18.91
C SER A 49 -10.25 24.96 -17.60
N HIS A 50 -9.89 26.03 -16.89
CA HIS A 50 -9.26 25.94 -15.58
C HIS A 50 -10.19 25.31 -14.53
N LEU A 51 -11.46 25.70 -14.49
CA LEU A 51 -12.45 25.10 -13.58
C LEU A 51 -12.66 23.61 -13.89
N GLY A 52 -12.71 23.25 -15.17
CA GLY A 52 -12.82 21.86 -15.61
C GLY A 52 -11.63 21.01 -15.16
N GLN A 53 -10.40 21.53 -15.31
CA GLN A 53 -9.18 20.87 -14.84
C GLN A 53 -9.19 20.66 -13.33
N ALA A 54 -9.56 21.70 -12.55
CA ALA A 54 -9.63 21.60 -11.10
C ALA A 54 -10.67 20.57 -10.62
N GLN A 55 -11.83 20.49 -11.29
CA GLN A 55 -12.84 19.48 -10.97
C GLN A 55 -12.38 18.07 -11.33
N GLU A 56 -11.70 17.90 -12.45
CA GLU A 56 -11.17 16.60 -12.87
C GLU A 56 -10.07 16.12 -11.92
N GLU A 57 -9.15 17.00 -11.50
CA GLU A 57 -8.16 16.69 -10.48
C GLU A 57 -8.80 16.26 -9.14
N ALA A 58 -9.85 16.96 -8.70
CA ALA A 58 -10.56 16.60 -7.48
C ALA A 58 -11.23 15.22 -7.59
N ARG A 59 -11.85 14.91 -8.73
CA ARG A 59 -12.45 13.59 -9.00
C ARG A 59 -11.40 12.48 -9.05
N GLN A 60 -10.27 12.73 -9.69
CA GLN A 60 -9.16 11.78 -9.76
C GLN A 60 -8.61 11.47 -8.36
N LYS A 61 -8.42 12.48 -7.51
CA LYS A 61 -8.03 12.29 -6.10
C LYS A 61 -9.00 11.41 -5.32
N ILE A 62 -10.30 11.65 -5.46
CA ILE A 62 -11.34 10.86 -4.78
C ILE A 62 -11.31 9.39 -5.26
N ARG A 63 -11.22 9.16 -6.57
CA ARG A 63 -11.14 7.82 -7.14
C ARG A 63 -9.87 7.09 -6.73
N ALA A 64 -8.71 7.76 -6.78
CA ALA A 64 -7.43 7.20 -6.35
C ALA A 64 -7.47 6.81 -4.87
N ARG A 65 -8.05 7.67 -4.01
CA ARG A 65 -8.23 7.37 -2.59
C ARG A 65 -9.16 6.17 -2.35
N ALA A 66 -10.32 6.13 -3.01
CA ALA A 66 -11.27 5.03 -2.85
C ALA A 66 -10.67 3.70 -3.29
N HIS A 67 -9.97 3.68 -4.43
CA HIS A 67 -9.25 2.51 -4.90
C HIS A 67 -8.15 2.08 -3.91
N ALA A 68 -7.35 3.02 -3.39
CA ALA A 68 -6.34 2.70 -2.39
C ALA A 68 -6.94 2.07 -1.12
N VAL A 69 -8.04 2.63 -0.60
CA VAL A 69 -8.75 2.06 0.57
C VAL A 69 -9.19 0.62 0.30
N GLN A 70 -9.75 0.36 -0.89
CA GLN A 70 -10.16 -0.99 -1.28
C GLN A 70 -8.97 -1.96 -1.24
N GLU A 71 -7.89 -1.65 -1.96
CA GLU A 71 -6.71 -2.53 -2.06
C GLU A 71 -5.99 -2.71 -0.72
N ILE A 72 -5.97 -1.68 0.13
CA ILE A 72 -5.43 -1.79 1.50
C ILE A 72 -6.26 -2.77 2.34
N ASN A 73 -7.60 -2.74 2.22
CA ASN A 73 -8.47 -3.68 2.92
C ASN A 73 -8.33 -5.10 2.37
N GLU A 74 -8.17 -5.26 1.05
CA GLU A 74 -7.89 -6.56 0.43
C GLU A 74 -6.55 -7.13 0.88
N PHE A 75 -5.51 -6.30 1.00
CA PHE A 75 -4.22 -6.69 1.54
C PHE A 75 -4.31 -7.10 3.02
N ALA A 76 -5.01 -6.33 3.86
CA ALA A 76 -5.22 -6.65 5.27
C ALA A 76 -6.00 -7.97 5.43
N SER A 77 -7.05 -8.18 4.62
CA SER A 77 -7.83 -9.42 4.59
C SER A 77 -6.97 -10.62 4.14
N ALA A 78 -6.16 -10.45 3.10
CA ALA A 78 -5.22 -11.48 2.65
C ALA A 78 -4.18 -11.82 3.72
N LEU A 79 -3.71 -10.84 4.50
CA LEU A 79 -2.81 -11.09 5.62
C LEU A 79 -3.48 -11.94 6.70
N LEU A 80 -4.74 -11.66 7.05
CA LEU A 80 -5.44 -12.31 8.16
C LEU A 80 -5.97 -13.72 7.84
N GLU A 81 -6.20 -14.04 6.58
CA GLU A 81 -6.91 -15.26 6.14
C GLU A 81 -6.49 -16.58 6.84
N PRO A 82 -5.20 -16.93 6.98
CA PRO A 82 -4.81 -18.20 7.62
C PRO A 82 -4.66 -18.10 9.14
N PHE A 83 -4.84 -16.91 9.72
CA PHE A 83 -4.56 -16.63 11.12
C PHE A 83 -5.84 -16.41 11.91
N ASN A 84 -5.84 -16.91 13.14
CA ASN A 84 -6.87 -16.63 14.13
C ASN A 84 -6.62 -15.25 14.79
N ALA A 85 -6.88 -14.20 14.02
CA ALA A 85 -6.81 -12.80 14.44
C ALA A 85 -7.95 -12.00 13.80
N THR A 86 -8.57 -11.11 14.57
CA THR A 86 -9.69 -10.26 14.15
C THR A 86 -9.23 -9.09 13.28
N ASP A 87 -8.03 -8.57 13.54
CA ASP A 87 -7.43 -7.48 12.79
C ASP A 87 -5.89 -7.58 12.73
N VAL A 88 -5.30 -6.77 11.86
CA VAL A 88 -3.84 -6.76 11.62
C VAL A 88 -3.06 -6.36 12.87
N GLN A 89 -3.62 -5.51 13.72
CA GLN A 89 -2.99 -5.06 14.96
C GLN A 89 -2.88 -6.19 15.99
N GLN A 90 -3.96 -6.97 16.13
CA GLN A 90 -3.99 -8.17 16.96
C GLN A 90 -3.01 -9.20 16.41
N LEU A 91 -2.99 -9.45 15.10
CA LEU A 91 -2.01 -10.34 14.46
C LEU A 91 -0.58 -9.90 14.76
N GLY A 92 -0.25 -8.62 14.53
CA GLY A 92 1.08 -8.06 14.82
C GLY A 92 1.47 -8.14 16.30
N SER A 93 0.52 -8.04 17.23
CA SER A 93 0.76 -8.22 18.67
C SER A 93 1.09 -9.68 19.02
N LYS A 94 0.30 -10.65 18.54
CA LYS A 94 0.52 -12.08 18.73
C LYS A 94 1.88 -12.52 18.18
N LEU A 95 2.21 -12.08 16.97
CA LEU A 95 3.51 -12.37 16.32
C LEU A 95 4.70 -11.82 17.10
N ARG A 96 4.61 -10.59 17.63
CA ARG A 96 5.65 -9.99 18.47
C ARG A 96 5.87 -10.79 19.77
N GLY A 97 4.79 -11.24 20.41
CA GLY A 97 4.87 -12.11 21.59
C GLY A 97 5.54 -13.45 21.29
N MET A 98 5.15 -14.11 20.20
CA MET A 98 5.77 -15.36 19.76
C MET A 98 7.26 -15.19 19.45
N ARG A 99 7.64 -14.08 18.79
CA ARG A 99 9.04 -13.77 18.50
C ARG A 99 9.85 -13.54 19.79
N ALA A 100 9.28 -12.86 20.78
CA ALA A 100 9.93 -12.66 22.07
C ALA A 100 10.21 -14.01 22.77
N ASN A 101 9.24 -14.93 22.77
CA ASN A 101 9.40 -16.28 23.30
C ASN A 101 10.51 -17.05 22.57
N LEU A 102 10.52 -17.01 21.24
CA LEU A 102 11.53 -17.69 20.43
C LEU A 102 12.94 -17.12 20.67
N ARG A 103 13.06 -15.81 20.87
CA ARG A 103 14.34 -15.17 21.26
C ARG A 103 14.77 -15.59 22.66
N ALA A 104 13.86 -15.64 23.63
CA ALA A 104 14.17 -16.07 25.00
C ALA A 104 14.76 -17.48 25.05
N VAL A 105 14.18 -18.43 24.29
CA VAL A 105 14.69 -19.81 24.15
C VAL A 105 16.13 -19.84 23.63
N ARG A 106 16.52 -18.87 22.80
CA ARG A 106 17.83 -18.81 22.13
C ARG A 106 18.90 -18.09 22.95
N THR A 107 18.56 -16.99 23.62
CA THR A 107 19.57 -16.07 24.18
C THR A 107 19.79 -16.23 25.68
N VAL A 108 18.81 -16.75 26.42
CA VAL A 108 18.91 -16.86 27.87
C VAL A 108 19.48 -18.24 28.22
N HIS A 109 20.50 -18.27 29.09
CA HIS A 109 20.95 -19.50 29.74
C HIS A 109 19.88 -19.90 30.76
N MET A 110 18.85 -20.60 30.27
CA MET A 110 17.73 -21.08 31.08
C MET A 110 18.02 -22.48 31.60
N ALA A 111 17.46 -22.82 32.76
CA ALA A 111 17.36 -24.21 33.16
C ALA A 111 16.53 -25.00 32.13
N ASP A 112 16.81 -26.29 31.96
CA ASP A 112 16.14 -27.10 30.93
C ASP A 112 14.61 -27.08 31.06
N ALA A 113 14.08 -27.04 32.29
CA ALA A 113 12.64 -26.94 32.56
C ALA A 113 12.02 -25.62 32.08
N GLU A 114 12.70 -24.48 32.29
CA GLU A 114 12.22 -23.16 31.83
C GLU A 114 12.27 -23.03 30.30
N ARG A 115 13.29 -23.64 29.68
CA ARG A 115 13.40 -23.73 28.22
C ARG A 115 12.26 -24.54 27.64
N GLU A 116 11.92 -25.67 28.25
CA GLU A 116 10.79 -26.52 27.85
C GLU A 116 9.46 -25.77 27.98
N GLU A 117 9.23 -25.06 29.10
CA GLU A 117 8.00 -24.27 29.30
C GLU A 117 7.87 -23.11 28.30
N THR A 118 8.97 -22.40 28.02
CA THR A 118 8.98 -21.31 27.03
C THR A 118 8.71 -21.83 25.62
N GLY A 119 9.30 -22.97 25.26
CA GLY A 119 9.03 -23.67 24.00
C GLY A 119 7.57 -24.13 23.89
N ALA A 120 7.03 -24.76 24.94
CA ALA A 120 5.64 -25.18 25.01
C ALA A 120 4.67 -23.98 24.87
N THR A 121 5.02 -22.84 25.45
CA THR A 121 4.25 -21.59 25.35
C THR A 121 4.25 -21.06 23.92
N PHE A 122 5.42 -21.05 23.25
CA PHE A 122 5.52 -20.70 21.84
C PHE A 122 4.62 -21.58 20.96
N PHE A 123 4.67 -22.91 21.13
CA PHE A 123 3.87 -23.82 20.32
C PHE A 123 2.37 -23.71 20.61
N ARG A 124 1.97 -23.47 21.86
CA ARG A 124 0.58 -23.18 22.22
C ARG A 124 0.06 -21.94 21.49
N GLN A 125 0.84 -20.85 21.51
CA GLN A 125 0.51 -19.62 20.78
C GLN A 125 0.50 -19.84 19.26
N PHE A 126 1.43 -20.64 18.72
CA PHE A 126 1.48 -20.96 17.29
C PHE A 126 0.23 -21.72 16.83
N ASN A 127 -0.19 -22.75 17.57
CA ASN A 127 -1.38 -23.52 17.22
C ASN A 127 -2.68 -22.72 17.40
N ASP A 128 -2.74 -21.80 18.38
CA ASP A 128 -3.85 -20.85 18.49
C ASP A 128 -3.91 -19.91 17.29
N LEU A 129 -2.74 -19.39 16.88
CA LEU A 129 -2.64 -18.40 15.82
C LEU A 129 -2.87 -19.01 14.42
N VAL A 130 -2.31 -20.18 14.14
CA VAL A 130 -2.43 -20.85 12.83
C VAL A 130 -3.19 -22.15 13.01
N PRO A 131 -4.55 -22.11 13.05
CA PRO A 131 -5.33 -23.29 13.25
C PRO A 131 -5.12 -24.28 12.11
N ASN A 132 -4.88 -25.55 12.45
CA ASN A 132 -4.78 -26.62 11.47
C ASN A 132 -5.92 -27.63 11.71
N PRO A 133 -7.11 -27.41 11.13
CA PRO A 133 -8.27 -28.26 11.38
C PRO A 133 -8.06 -29.70 10.89
N SER A 134 -7.14 -29.93 9.96
CA SER A 134 -6.79 -31.25 9.46
C SER A 134 -5.76 -31.99 10.32
N ALA A 135 -5.17 -31.33 11.31
CA ALA A 135 -4.18 -31.94 12.19
C ALA A 135 -4.85 -32.82 13.25
N ARG A 136 -4.44 -34.09 13.33
CA ARG A 136 -4.84 -34.99 14.42
C ARG A 136 -4.20 -34.65 15.77
N ARG A 137 -3.09 -33.91 15.76
CA ARG A 137 -2.34 -33.49 16.95
C ARG A 137 -1.79 -32.07 16.75
N PRO A 138 -1.73 -31.23 17.80
CA PRO A 138 -1.08 -29.93 17.72
C PRO A 138 0.43 -30.06 17.45
N ILE A 139 1.03 -29.02 16.88
CA ILE A 139 2.48 -28.93 16.71
C ILE A 139 3.09 -28.65 18.08
N ASP A 140 3.97 -29.51 18.56
CA ASP A 140 4.60 -29.46 19.88
C ASP A 140 6.12 -29.20 19.81
N SER A 141 6.69 -29.24 18.61
CA SER A 141 8.13 -29.15 18.36
C SER A 141 8.41 -28.68 16.94
N PHE A 142 9.61 -28.14 16.71
CA PHE A 142 10.02 -27.71 15.36
C PHE A 142 10.17 -28.90 14.41
N SER A 143 10.63 -30.04 14.93
CA SER A 143 10.73 -31.29 14.16
C SER A 143 9.37 -31.83 13.71
N SER A 144 8.30 -31.67 14.51
CA SER A 144 6.96 -32.12 14.13
C SER A 144 6.29 -31.25 13.07
N MET A 145 6.64 -29.95 12.96
CA MET A 145 6.10 -29.01 11.98
C MET A 145 6.22 -29.48 10.52
N ARG A 146 7.30 -30.18 10.18
CA ARG A 146 7.54 -30.69 8.80
C ARG A 146 6.54 -31.76 8.37
N ARG A 147 5.88 -32.44 9.32
CA ARG A 147 4.90 -33.50 9.03
C ARG A 147 3.57 -32.94 8.52
N TYR A 148 3.33 -31.63 8.66
CA TYR A 148 2.08 -30.97 8.29
C TYR A 148 2.12 -30.40 6.86
N THR A 149 2.15 -31.31 5.87
CA THR A 149 2.18 -30.96 4.44
C THR A 149 0.94 -30.20 3.96
N SER A 150 -0.22 -30.44 4.58
CA SER A 150 -1.46 -29.70 4.31
C SER A 150 -1.34 -28.23 4.69
N GLN A 151 -0.83 -27.95 5.90
CA GLN A 151 -0.60 -26.59 6.38
C GLN A 151 0.38 -25.84 5.48
N TRP A 152 1.47 -26.50 5.05
CA TRP A 152 2.40 -25.93 4.08
C TRP A 152 1.69 -25.52 2.77
N THR A 153 0.80 -26.37 2.25
CA THR A 153 0.08 -26.08 1.01
C THR A 153 -0.83 -24.86 1.16
N THR A 154 -1.53 -24.76 2.30
CA THR A 154 -2.34 -23.58 2.65
C THR A 154 -1.48 -22.32 2.74
N MET A 155 -0.37 -22.38 3.50
CA MET A 155 0.54 -21.26 3.66
C MET A 155 1.15 -20.83 2.33
N ARG A 156 1.51 -21.77 1.44
CA ARG A 156 2.03 -21.43 0.11
C ARG A 156 1.01 -20.66 -0.73
N LYS A 157 -0.26 -21.10 -0.75
CA LYS A 157 -1.33 -20.37 -1.45
C LYS A 157 -1.53 -18.98 -0.88
N TRP A 158 -1.55 -18.88 0.44
CA TRP A 158 -1.63 -17.60 1.15
C TRP A 158 -0.47 -16.67 0.80
N GLN A 159 0.78 -17.17 0.79
CA GLN A 159 1.94 -16.37 0.43
C GLN A 159 1.87 -15.84 -1.00
N THR A 160 1.40 -16.63 -1.96
CA THR A 160 1.14 -16.14 -3.32
C THR A 160 0.12 -14.99 -3.30
N ARG A 161 -0.96 -15.11 -2.54
CA ARG A 161 -2.00 -14.07 -2.42
C ARG A 161 -1.44 -12.78 -1.81
N VAL A 162 -0.74 -12.87 -0.68
CA VAL A 162 -0.11 -11.73 -0.01
C VAL A 162 0.92 -11.05 -0.90
N THR A 163 1.75 -11.83 -1.60
CA THR A 163 2.77 -11.30 -2.52
C THR A 163 2.12 -10.59 -3.71
N SER A 164 1.05 -11.16 -4.25
CA SER A 164 0.26 -10.54 -5.33
C SER A 164 -0.35 -9.22 -4.88
N GLN A 165 -0.93 -9.17 -3.68
CA GLN A 165 -1.52 -7.96 -3.12
C GLN A 165 -0.47 -6.88 -2.82
N CYS A 166 0.68 -7.26 -2.27
CA CYS A 166 1.83 -6.35 -2.15
C CYS A 166 2.28 -5.77 -3.49
N ARG A 167 2.23 -6.57 -4.56
CA ARG A 167 2.58 -6.13 -5.91
C ARG A 167 1.56 -5.12 -6.45
N ILE A 168 0.26 -5.37 -6.29
CA ILE A 168 -0.80 -4.44 -6.68
C ILE A 168 -0.62 -3.10 -5.95
N LEU A 169 -0.36 -3.14 -4.63
CA LEU A 169 -0.11 -1.93 -3.86
C LEU A 169 1.10 -1.13 -4.39
N ASP A 170 2.18 -1.79 -4.81
CA ASP A 170 3.41 -1.11 -5.26
C ASP A 170 3.39 -0.67 -6.73
N GLU A 171 2.82 -1.49 -7.60
CA GLU A 171 2.84 -1.30 -9.05
C GLU A 171 1.61 -0.53 -9.56
N GLU A 172 0.46 -0.64 -8.90
CA GLU A 172 -0.80 -0.04 -9.37
C GLU A 172 -1.29 1.08 -8.44
N VAL A 173 -1.35 0.83 -7.14
CA VAL A 173 -1.93 1.79 -6.19
C VAL A 173 -0.96 2.95 -5.92
N ARG A 174 0.29 2.63 -5.55
CA ARG A 174 1.31 3.64 -5.20
C ARG A 174 1.43 4.73 -6.26
N PRO A 175 1.65 4.42 -7.57
CA PRO A 175 1.78 5.46 -8.57
C PRO A 175 0.54 6.35 -8.66
N ARG A 176 -0.67 5.75 -8.67
CA ARG A 176 -1.94 6.49 -8.78
C ARG A 176 -2.16 7.46 -7.62
N VAL A 177 -1.83 7.05 -6.40
CA VAL A 177 -1.98 7.93 -5.23
C VAL A 177 -0.90 9.01 -5.20
N THR A 178 0.34 8.69 -5.56
CA THR A 178 1.43 9.69 -5.61
C THR A 178 1.20 10.72 -6.71
N ASP A 179 0.75 10.29 -7.89
CA ASP A 179 0.42 11.17 -9.02
C ASP A 179 -0.76 12.10 -8.68
N SER A 180 -1.67 11.62 -7.83
CA SER A 180 -2.79 12.41 -7.29
C SER A 180 -2.39 13.28 -6.09
N GLY A 181 -1.11 13.32 -5.70
CA GLY A 181 -0.62 14.09 -4.55
C GLY A 181 -1.11 13.60 -3.18
N LEU A 182 -1.55 12.35 -3.09
CA LEU A 182 -1.96 11.71 -1.83
C LEU A 182 -0.73 11.12 -1.10
N PRO A 183 -0.78 11.04 0.24
CA PRO A 183 0.33 10.50 1.02
C PRO A 183 0.49 8.99 0.78
N TRP A 184 1.73 8.54 0.73
CA TRP A 184 2.08 7.12 0.72
C TRP A 184 2.94 6.77 1.94
N LEU A 185 3.26 5.49 2.11
CA LEU A 185 4.22 5.04 3.09
C LEU A 185 5.56 5.77 2.94
N ALA A 186 6.17 6.13 4.07
CA ALA A 186 7.54 6.61 4.09
C ALA A 186 8.47 5.59 3.41
N GLN A 187 9.49 6.09 2.70
CA GLN A 187 10.36 5.27 1.83
C GLN A 187 10.94 4.04 2.54
N ASN A 188 11.41 4.21 3.78
CA ASN A 188 11.95 3.12 4.61
C ASN A 188 10.89 2.05 4.89
N ARG A 189 9.66 2.46 5.23
CA ARG A 189 8.58 1.51 5.48
C ARG A 189 8.14 0.79 4.20
N ALA A 190 8.06 1.52 3.09
CA ALA A 190 7.74 0.94 1.80
C ALA A 190 8.81 -0.07 1.33
N SER A 191 10.10 0.17 1.61
CA SER A 191 11.14 -0.84 1.36
C SER A 191 10.99 -2.05 2.25
N ASP A 192 10.70 -1.87 3.55
CA ASP A 192 10.56 -2.98 4.49
C ASP A 192 9.39 -3.90 4.12
N VAL A 193 8.24 -3.35 3.71
CA VAL A 193 7.08 -4.13 3.27
C VAL A 193 7.40 -4.94 2.01
N ARG A 194 8.05 -4.32 1.01
CA ARG A 194 8.47 -5.02 -0.21
C ARG A 194 9.48 -6.12 0.08
N GLN A 195 10.44 -5.83 0.95
CA GLN A 195 11.48 -6.77 1.34
C GLN A 195 10.88 -7.96 2.09
N ALA A 196 9.99 -7.72 3.07
CA ALA A 196 9.27 -8.75 3.79
C ALA A 196 8.43 -9.63 2.85
N ALA A 197 7.70 -9.03 1.90
CA ALA A 197 6.90 -9.78 0.92
C ALA A 197 7.77 -10.66 0.01
N ARG A 198 8.91 -10.14 -0.46
CA ARG A 198 9.86 -10.88 -1.31
C ARG A 198 10.56 -12.02 -0.55
N TRP A 199 10.79 -11.83 0.73
CA TRP A 199 11.54 -12.77 1.57
C TRP A 199 10.67 -13.86 2.19
N LEU A 200 9.36 -13.64 2.23
CA LEU A 200 8.38 -14.60 2.70
C LEU A 200 8.52 -15.93 1.93
N PHE A 201 8.89 -17.00 2.65
CA PHE A 201 9.15 -18.34 2.13
C PHE A 201 10.26 -18.48 1.10
N MET A 202 11.21 -17.53 1.06
CA MET A 202 12.48 -17.75 0.38
C MET A 202 13.18 -19.00 0.92
N GLU A 203 13.97 -19.67 0.09
CA GLU A 203 14.71 -20.87 0.48
C GLU A 203 15.58 -20.59 1.72
N GLY A 204 15.49 -21.46 2.73
CA GLY A 204 16.15 -21.28 4.04
C GLY A 204 15.38 -20.41 5.04
N ARG A 205 14.30 -19.74 4.64
CA ARG A 205 13.43 -18.92 5.51
C ARG A 205 12.03 -19.51 5.70
N ASN A 206 11.78 -20.68 5.12
CA ASN A 206 10.51 -21.39 5.24
C ASN A 206 10.55 -22.37 6.43
N PRO A 207 9.77 -22.15 7.50
CA PRO A 207 9.78 -23.05 8.66
C PRO A 207 9.15 -24.42 8.38
N TRP A 208 8.33 -24.57 7.34
CA TRP A 208 7.78 -25.87 6.94
C TRP A 208 8.72 -26.69 6.05
N LYS A 209 9.69 -26.02 5.39
CA LYS A 209 10.72 -26.66 4.55
C LYS A 209 12.10 -26.05 4.83
N PRO A 210 12.66 -26.27 6.03
CA PRO A 210 14.03 -25.84 6.32
C PRO A 210 15.01 -26.55 5.37
N ARG A 211 16.08 -25.84 4.99
CA ARG A 211 17.07 -26.31 4.01
C ARG A 211 17.63 -27.68 4.43
N ALA A 212 17.67 -28.64 3.50
CA ALA A 212 17.99 -30.04 3.75
C ALA A 212 19.46 -30.33 4.15
N GLN A 213 20.27 -29.30 4.43
CA GLN A 213 21.73 -29.41 4.51
C GLN A 213 22.29 -29.54 5.94
N GLN A 214 21.46 -29.76 6.96
CA GLN A 214 21.92 -29.93 8.35
C GLN A 214 21.70 -31.35 8.87
N THR A 215 22.79 -31.94 9.34
CA THR A 215 22.87 -33.15 10.17
C THR A 215 21.87 -33.10 11.33
N ASP A 216 21.41 -34.26 11.81
CA ASP A 216 20.27 -34.39 12.73
C ASP A 216 20.36 -33.49 13.99
N ASP A 217 21.56 -33.26 14.54
CA ASP A 217 21.77 -32.45 15.75
C ASP A 217 21.62 -30.93 15.54
N GLY A 218 21.65 -30.43 14.30
CA GLY A 218 21.49 -28.99 13.99
C GLY A 218 20.09 -28.61 13.49
N ARG A 219 19.19 -29.59 13.37
CA ARG A 219 17.99 -29.51 12.53
C ARG A 219 16.88 -28.62 13.12
N ASP A 220 16.73 -28.61 14.44
CA ASP A 220 15.78 -27.73 15.13
C ASP A 220 16.25 -26.26 15.11
N GLY A 221 17.56 -26.03 15.15
CA GLY A 221 18.15 -24.69 15.06
C GLY A 221 17.84 -23.99 13.74
N ALA A 222 17.95 -24.69 12.60
CA ALA A 222 17.57 -24.12 11.30
C ALA A 222 16.07 -23.82 11.18
N THR A 223 15.21 -24.72 11.69
CA THR A 223 13.76 -24.53 11.65
C THR A 223 13.34 -23.35 12.53
N MET A 224 13.94 -23.22 13.71
CA MET A 224 13.75 -22.09 14.61
C MET A 224 14.24 -20.77 13.98
N ALA A 225 15.39 -20.77 13.31
CA ALA A 225 15.89 -19.59 12.60
C ALA A 225 14.95 -19.18 11.44
N ALA A 226 14.49 -20.14 10.64
CA ALA A 226 13.51 -19.93 9.59
C ALA A 226 12.19 -19.37 10.14
N MET A 227 11.74 -19.89 11.29
CA MET A 227 10.57 -19.38 11.99
C MET A 227 10.77 -17.93 12.46
N ASN A 228 11.93 -17.59 13.02
CA ASN A 228 12.20 -16.21 13.42
C ASN A 228 12.14 -15.26 12.22
N TYR A 229 12.73 -15.64 11.07
CA TYR A 229 12.63 -14.85 9.84
C TYR A 229 11.18 -14.69 9.37
N PHE A 230 10.40 -15.78 9.37
CA PHE A 230 8.99 -15.74 9.01
C PHE A 230 8.18 -14.79 9.90
N LEU A 231 8.41 -14.81 11.21
CA LEU A 231 7.77 -13.89 12.16
C LEU A 231 8.20 -12.44 11.90
N ASP A 232 9.49 -12.19 11.65
CA ASP A 232 10.03 -10.86 11.35
C ASP A 232 9.40 -10.28 10.07
N ASP A 233 9.33 -11.07 9.01
CA ASP A 233 8.73 -10.64 7.73
C ASP A 233 7.23 -10.36 7.92
N LEU A 234 6.49 -11.23 8.62
CA LEU A 234 5.07 -11.00 8.92
C LEU A 234 4.82 -9.75 9.75
N ILE A 235 5.64 -9.48 10.77
CA ILE A 235 5.54 -8.26 11.58
C ILE A 235 5.76 -7.02 10.70
N GLY A 236 6.71 -7.08 9.76
CA GLY A 236 6.95 -6.01 8.79
C GLY A 236 5.74 -5.74 7.89
N LEU A 237 5.09 -6.80 7.40
CA LEU A 237 3.87 -6.68 6.60
C LEU A 237 2.69 -6.11 7.40
N CYS A 238 2.49 -6.57 8.64
CA CYS A 238 1.44 -6.06 9.52
C CYS A 238 1.64 -4.56 9.81
N ALA A 239 2.88 -4.15 10.14
CA ALA A 239 3.19 -2.74 10.37
C ALA A 239 2.98 -1.87 9.11
N GLY A 240 3.22 -2.43 7.92
CA GLY A 240 2.92 -1.77 6.65
C GLY A 240 1.43 -1.56 6.42
N ALA A 241 0.63 -2.61 6.63
CA ALA A 241 -0.82 -2.55 6.53
C ALA A 241 -1.44 -1.59 7.56
N GLU A 242 -0.98 -1.59 8.81
CA GLU A 242 -1.39 -0.64 9.84
C GLU A 242 -1.09 0.82 9.44
N ALA A 243 0.12 1.08 8.94
CA ALA A 243 0.51 2.41 8.49
C ALA A 243 -0.34 2.89 7.31
N LEU A 244 -0.58 2.03 6.31
CA LEU A 244 -1.49 2.33 5.20
C LEU A 244 -2.92 2.60 5.68
N ALA A 245 -3.47 1.75 6.56
CA ALA A 245 -4.79 1.95 7.12
C ALA A 245 -4.90 3.28 7.90
N SER A 246 -3.85 3.67 8.62
CA SER A 246 -3.82 4.94 9.35
C SER A 246 -3.81 6.17 8.43
N LEU A 247 -3.11 6.10 7.30
CA LEU A 247 -3.04 7.19 6.31
C LEU A 247 -4.38 7.42 5.60
N TYR A 248 -5.17 6.35 5.42
CA TYR A 248 -6.37 6.38 4.59
C TYR A 248 -7.67 6.32 5.40
N ARG A 249 -7.62 6.15 6.72
CA ARG A 249 -8.76 6.31 7.64
C ARG A 249 -9.27 7.75 7.59
N ALA A 250 -10.43 7.94 6.96
CA ALA A 250 -11.28 9.14 7.10
C ALA A 250 -12.73 8.71 7.16
#